data_AF-A0A6H3NQ64-F1
#
_entry.id   AF-A0A6H3NQ64-F1
#
_cell.length_a   1.000
_cell.length_b   1.000
_cell.length_c   1.000
_cell.angle_alpha   90.00
_cell.angle_beta   90.00
_cell.angle_gamma   90.00
#
_symmetry.space_group_name_H-M   'P 1'
#
loop_
_entity.id
_entity.type
_entity.pdbx_description
1 polymer ?
#
loop_
_entity_poly.entity_id
_entity_poly.type
_entity_poly.pdbx_seq_one_letter_code
_entity_poly.pdbx_strand_id
1 'polypeptide(L)'
;MIFFEYEGLGIPYVFEWGDLVFSDKNGTPIGRDFSGYILDETDYLSLANALTDFSTLLGNEISARSEGDEFLQEQLFLLDERINNLLYDPVDNSDIMDGARKYVSDFIEVFSTDQVDGLNQKFALFTNVLNGKISDITASLVTGIIIDKSNPAFPIITQNRPLWDEIRNKPAAYQPILHNHVIDDISNLQILLDAKIPLTQKGATNGVASLDGSGKIPASQIPIFNPTLQIVNTIAERNALSPTGNLPVYVKNATADPTVLTGGAFYLYELTSTTWIKLSEMEAMDIIQSWFNIIDKPTTFPPDPHGHTIANITGLQIALDAKRGLGNIPGNEIDQNSTHRFVSDSEKTLWNNTIHNAGNISGSQSFAGFNSNRTYKATIIGNTTFDEISGGVEGNVYLMVFLQDSTGGRTISFPSYVEIPTGEAPDLGANKKSILTMYFDGTNYLGSWKKGWS
;
A
#
# COMPACT_ATOMS: atom_id res chain seq x y z
N MET A 1 103.92 23.45 -39.90
CA MET A 1 105.23 23.33 -40.58
C MET A 1 105.91 22.04 -40.10
N ILE A 2 105.52 20.98 -40.79
CA ILE A 2 106.41 19.89 -41.14
C ILE A 2 107.34 20.54 -42.18
N PHE A 3 108.57 20.89 -41.84
CA PHE A 3 109.65 20.76 -42.81
C PHE A 3 110.59 19.74 -42.19
N PHE A 4 110.63 18.55 -42.78
CA PHE A 4 111.91 18.10 -43.27
C PHE A 4 111.95 18.62 -44.69
N GLU A 5 112.89 19.50 -44.90
CA GLU A 5 114.06 19.13 -45.66
C GLU A 5 113.68 18.62 -47.05
N TYR A 6 114.09 19.31 -48.09
CA TYR A 6 114.92 20.50 -48.09
C TYR A 6 114.89 20.99 -49.53
N GLU A 7 115.27 22.24 -49.68
CA GLU A 7 115.47 22.91 -50.95
C GLU A 7 114.15 23.28 -51.62
N GLY A 8 113.78 24.56 -51.60
CA GLY A 8 114.69 25.66 -51.90
C GLY A 8 114.53 25.96 -53.38
N LEU A 9 114.28 27.23 -53.66
CA LEU A 9 113.86 27.75 -54.97
C LEU A 9 112.36 27.42 -55.21
N GLY A 10 111.42 28.26 -54.79
CA GLY A 10 111.45 29.67 -55.16
C GLY A 10 111.35 29.86 -56.68
N ILE A 11 110.44 29.15 -57.35
CA ILE A 11 109.32 29.86 -58.00
C ILE A 11 108.05 29.40 -57.24
N PRO A 12 107.21 30.33 -56.79
CA PRO A 12 106.19 30.07 -55.77
C PRO A 12 105.00 29.34 -56.37
N TYR A 13 104.45 28.37 -55.66
CA TYR A 13 103.00 28.15 -55.74
C TYR A 13 102.44 28.04 -54.33
N VAL A 14 101.56 28.99 -54.06
CA VAL A 14 100.90 29.23 -52.79
C VAL A 14 99.97 28.04 -52.49
N PHE A 15 100.25 27.29 -51.43
CA PHE A 15 99.16 26.83 -50.56
C PHE A 15 99.12 27.88 -49.44
N GLU A 16 98.09 28.73 -49.40
CA GLU A 16 97.88 29.55 -48.21
C GLU A 16 97.72 28.56 -47.05
N TRP A 17 98.65 28.58 -46.10
CA TRP A 17 98.64 27.86 -44.81
C TRP A 17 97.48 28.34 -43.90
N GLY A 18 96.35 28.73 -44.49
CA GLY A 18 95.15 29.08 -43.78
C GLY A 18 94.47 27.88 -43.13
N ASP A 19 94.45 26.71 -43.77
CA ASP A 19 93.35 25.76 -43.50
C ASP A 19 93.69 24.37 -42.96
N LEU A 20 94.96 23.97 -42.77
CA LEU A 20 95.27 22.65 -42.18
C LEU A 20 96.09 22.75 -40.88
N VAL A 21 95.43 22.53 -39.75
CA VAL A 21 96.02 22.47 -38.40
C VAL A 21 95.91 21.05 -37.86
N PHE A 22 97.05 20.38 -37.64
CA PHE A 22 97.09 19.13 -36.89
C PHE A 22 97.24 19.45 -35.41
N SER A 23 96.24 19.05 -34.64
CA SER A 23 96.26 19.12 -33.18
C SER A 23 96.43 17.73 -32.61
N ASP A 24 97.09 17.64 -31.46
CA ASP A 24 96.99 16.43 -30.66
C ASP A 24 95.53 16.17 -30.24
N LYS A 25 95.26 15.03 -29.61
CA LYS A 25 93.92 14.68 -29.11
C LYS A 25 93.29 15.73 -28.17
N ASN A 26 94.08 16.68 -27.66
CA ASN A 26 93.65 17.74 -26.76
C ASN A 26 93.51 19.10 -27.47
N GLY A 27 93.62 19.13 -28.81
CA GLY A 27 93.44 20.34 -29.60
C GLY A 27 94.68 21.23 -29.70
N THR A 28 95.82 20.86 -29.10
CA THR A 28 97.04 21.68 -29.11
C THR A 28 97.77 21.50 -30.44
N PRO A 29 98.05 22.58 -31.21
CA PRO A 29 98.77 22.46 -32.47
C PRO A 29 100.17 21.89 -32.27
N ILE A 30 100.48 20.80 -32.96
CA ILE A 30 101.76 20.10 -32.84
C ILE A 30 102.84 20.90 -33.63
N GLY A 31 103.97 21.23 -32.99
CA GLY A 31 105.20 21.73 -33.64
C GLY A 31 105.51 23.25 -33.67
N ARG A 32 104.75 24.18 -33.06
CA ARG A 32 105.12 25.63 -33.06
C ARG A 32 106.13 25.99 -31.95
N ASP A 33 107.37 26.33 -32.29
CA ASP A 33 108.30 27.08 -31.43
C ASP A 33 108.83 28.37 -32.10
N PHE A 34 109.67 29.17 -31.42
CA PHE A 34 110.02 30.56 -31.76
C PHE A 34 110.73 30.78 -33.12
N SER A 35 110.94 29.75 -33.93
CA SER A 35 111.38 29.83 -35.33
C SER A 35 110.54 28.97 -36.30
N GLY A 36 109.39 28.46 -35.82
CA GLY A 36 108.70 27.25 -36.29
C GLY A 36 107.52 27.42 -37.26
N TYR A 37 106.72 26.40 -37.55
CA TYR A 37 106.61 25.10 -36.90
C TYR A 37 107.72 24.15 -37.36
N ILE A 38 108.28 23.31 -36.51
CA ILE A 38 109.12 22.20 -36.94
C ILE A 38 108.65 21.01 -36.12
N LEU A 39 108.11 19.98 -36.78
CA LEU A 39 107.84 18.71 -36.14
C LEU A 39 109.15 18.06 -35.71
N ASP A 40 109.18 17.48 -34.51
CA ASP A 40 110.34 16.73 -34.04
C ASP A 40 110.26 15.25 -34.47
N GLU A 41 111.37 14.52 -34.39
CA GLU A 41 111.43 13.11 -34.83
C GLU A 41 110.36 12.22 -34.16
N THR A 42 109.94 12.54 -32.93
CA THR A 42 108.90 11.81 -32.20
C THR A 42 107.50 12.01 -32.81
N ASP A 43 107.21 13.22 -33.29
CA ASP A 43 105.96 13.53 -33.99
C ASP A 43 105.88 12.80 -35.34
N TYR A 44 106.97 12.77 -36.11
CA TYR A 44 107.03 12.05 -37.38
C TYR A 44 106.88 10.54 -37.20
N LEU A 45 107.54 9.96 -36.18
CA LEU A 45 107.44 8.53 -35.92
C LEU A 45 106.02 8.10 -35.56
N SER A 46 105.31 8.92 -34.80
CA SER A 46 103.92 8.65 -34.41
C SER A 46 102.97 8.68 -35.62
N LEU A 47 103.14 9.66 -36.50
CA LEU A 47 102.34 9.77 -37.73
C LEU A 47 102.64 8.63 -38.72
N ALA A 48 103.91 8.26 -38.88
CA ALA A 48 104.32 7.17 -39.77
C ALA A 48 103.74 5.82 -39.33
N ASN A 49 103.82 5.49 -38.03
CA ASN A 49 103.26 4.23 -37.51
C ASN A 49 101.75 4.14 -37.72
N ALA A 50 101.01 5.22 -37.47
CA ALA A 50 99.56 5.25 -37.68
C ALA A 50 99.18 5.02 -39.16
N LEU A 51 99.95 5.59 -40.10
CA LEU A 51 99.73 5.38 -41.52
C LEU A 51 100.03 3.93 -41.96
N THR A 52 101.10 3.33 -41.43
CA THR A 52 101.48 1.94 -41.73
C THR A 52 100.45 0.93 -41.21
N ASP A 53 99.94 1.11 -39.99
CA ASP A 53 98.91 0.24 -39.42
C ASP A 53 97.61 0.29 -40.23
N PHE A 54 97.18 1.49 -40.61
CA PHE A 54 95.99 1.68 -41.43
C PHE A 54 96.14 1.04 -42.82
N SER A 55 97.29 1.22 -43.48
CA SER A 55 97.56 0.61 -44.78
C SER A 55 97.59 -0.92 -44.72
N THR A 56 98.10 -1.49 -43.62
CA THR A 56 98.18 -2.95 -43.45
C THR A 56 96.79 -3.56 -43.25
N LEU A 57 95.95 -2.93 -42.43
CA LEU A 57 94.57 -3.40 -42.21
C LEU A 57 93.75 -3.41 -43.50
N LEU A 58 93.89 -2.36 -44.32
CA LEU A 58 93.14 -2.23 -45.56
C LEU A 58 93.57 -3.26 -46.61
N GLY A 59 94.86 -3.58 -46.69
CA GLY A 59 95.39 -4.61 -47.60
C GLY A 59 94.90 -6.03 -47.28
N ASN A 60 94.78 -6.36 -45.99
CA ASN A 60 94.29 -7.68 -45.55
C ASN A 60 92.81 -7.90 -45.92
N GLU A 61 91.97 -6.89 -45.73
CA GLU A 61 90.53 -6.97 -46.06
C GLU A 61 90.29 -7.12 -47.57
N ILE A 62 91.07 -6.43 -48.41
CA ILE A 62 90.94 -6.50 -49.88
C ILE A 62 91.34 -7.90 -50.38
N SER A 63 92.42 -8.48 -49.84
CA SER A 63 92.90 -9.80 -50.26
C SER A 63 91.89 -10.91 -49.92
N ALA A 64 91.31 -10.88 -48.71
CA ALA A 64 90.30 -11.85 -48.29
C ALA A 64 89.03 -11.83 -49.15
N ARG A 65 88.63 -10.66 -49.66
CA ARG A 65 87.47 -10.54 -50.55
C ARG A 65 87.76 -11.05 -51.96
N SER A 66 88.96 -10.85 -52.49
CA SER A 66 89.36 -11.36 -53.80
C SER A 66 89.37 -12.88 -53.86
N GLU A 67 89.88 -13.55 -52.82
CA GLU A 67 89.91 -15.02 -52.74
C GLU A 67 88.50 -15.64 -52.67
N GLY A 68 87.57 -14.97 -51.99
CA GLY A 68 86.16 -15.40 -51.92
C GLY A 68 85.43 -15.33 -53.26
N ASP A 69 85.70 -14.29 -54.06
CA ASP A 69 85.05 -14.09 -55.35
C ASP A 69 85.56 -15.05 -56.45
N GLU A 70 86.87 -15.38 -56.46
CA GLU A 70 87.42 -16.39 -57.38
C GLU A 70 86.83 -17.79 -57.14
N PHE A 71 86.67 -18.19 -55.88
CA PHE A 71 86.08 -19.49 -55.52
C PHE A 71 84.64 -19.64 -56.02
N LEU A 72 83.83 -18.58 -55.94
CA LEU A 72 82.44 -18.61 -56.39
C LEU A 72 82.31 -18.67 -57.92
N GLN A 73 83.23 -18.06 -58.66
CA GLN A 73 83.23 -18.12 -60.13
C GLN A 73 83.62 -19.50 -60.67
N GLU A 74 84.56 -20.19 -60.03
CA GLU A 74 84.98 -21.55 -60.44
C GLU A 74 83.84 -22.57 -60.32
N GLN A 75 83.05 -22.49 -59.23
CA GLN A 75 81.93 -23.41 -59.02
C GLN A 75 80.78 -23.22 -60.02
N LEU A 76 80.53 -21.99 -60.46
CA LEU A 76 79.50 -21.71 -61.46
C LEU A 76 79.91 -22.22 -62.85
N PHE A 77 81.19 -22.12 -63.20
CA PHE A 77 81.72 -22.62 -64.47
C PHE A 77 81.55 -24.14 -64.62
N LEU A 78 81.89 -24.91 -63.57
CA LEU A 78 81.79 -26.38 -63.58
C LEU A 78 80.34 -26.90 -63.70
N LEU A 79 79.37 -26.16 -63.16
CA LEU A 79 77.96 -26.54 -63.22
C LEU A 79 77.39 -26.39 -64.64
N ASP A 80 77.77 -25.33 -65.35
CA ASP A 80 77.35 -25.07 -66.72
C ASP A 80 77.88 -26.15 -67.69
N GLU A 81 79.13 -26.57 -67.52
CA GLU A 81 79.76 -27.60 -68.36
C GLU A 81 79.05 -28.96 -68.26
N ARG A 82 78.62 -29.37 -67.06
CA ARG A 82 77.93 -30.66 -66.85
C ARG A 82 76.54 -30.71 -67.47
N ILE A 83 75.82 -29.59 -67.47
CA ILE A 83 74.50 -29.48 -68.10
C ILE A 83 74.65 -29.55 -69.63
N ASN A 84 75.65 -28.86 -70.19
CA ASN A 84 75.92 -28.89 -71.62
C ASN A 84 76.30 -30.30 -72.12
N ASN A 85 77.05 -31.10 -71.35
CA ASN A 85 77.41 -32.48 -71.70
C ASN A 85 76.22 -33.47 -71.70
N LEU A 86 75.20 -33.24 -70.88
CA LEU A 86 74.00 -34.09 -70.83
C LEU A 86 73.01 -33.81 -71.97
N LEU A 87 73.01 -32.58 -72.49
CA LEU A 87 72.04 -32.12 -73.48
C LEU A 87 72.57 -32.21 -74.92
N TYR A 88 73.89 -32.09 -75.12
CA TYR A 88 74.44 -31.80 -76.44
C TYR A 88 75.61 -32.68 -76.90
N ASP A 89 75.97 -33.73 -76.17
CA ASP A 89 77.01 -34.67 -76.64
C ASP A 89 76.39 -35.82 -77.46
N PRO A 90 76.64 -35.91 -78.79
CA PRO A 90 76.19 -37.04 -79.59
C PRO A 90 77.17 -38.21 -79.49
N VAL A 91 76.70 -39.41 -79.11
CA VAL A 91 77.50 -40.65 -79.24
C VAL A 91 76.77 -41.70 -80.08
N ASP A 92 77.57 -42.25 -81.00
CA ASP A 92 77.35 -43.07 -82.20
C ASP A 92 76.43 -44.31 -82.09
N ASN A 93 75.80 -44.66 -83.22
CA ASN A 93 74.48 -45.31 -83.33
C ASN A 93 74.54 -46.77 -83.80
N SER A 94 75.62 -47.52 -83.61
CA SER A 94 75.87 -48.69 -84.46
C SER A 94 75.63 -50.11 -83.91
N ASP A 95 75.04 -50.35 -82.72
CA ASP A 95 74.93 -51.77 -82.24
C ASP A 95 73.70 -52.20 -81.39
N ILE A 96 73.24 -53.43 -81.69
CA ILE A 96 72.18 -54.37 -81.24
C ILE A 96 71.32 -54.17 -79.96
N MET A 97 71.39 -53.05 -79.23
CA MET A 97 70.64 -52.88 -77.95
C MET A 97 69.36 -52.05 -78.06
N ASP A 98 68.95 -51.65 -79.27
CA ASP A 98 67.79 -50.77 -79.47
C ASP A 98 66.42 -51.45 -79.26
N GLY A 99 66.34 -52.77 -79.39
CA GLY A 99 65.12 -53.51 -79.04
C GLY A 99 64.85 -53.48 -77.53
N ALA A 100 65.89 -53.65 -76.70
CA ALA A 100 65.75 -53.64 -75.24
C ALA A 100 65.38 -52.24 -74.71
N ARG A 101 65.83 -51.17 -75.38
CA ARG A 101 65.49 -49.78 -75.01
C ARG A 101 64.03 -49.43 -75.28
N LYS A 102 63.42 -49.97 -76.35
CA LYS A 102 61.99 -49.78 -76.61
C LYS A 102 61.10 -50.49 -75.57
N TYR A 103 61.45 -51.71 -75.17
CA TYR A 103 60.69 -52.43 -74.14
C TYR A 103 60.89 -51.87 -72.73
N VAL A 104 62.03 -51.23 -72.43
CA VAL A 104 62.23 -50.47 -71.19
C VAL A 104 61.50 -49.12 -71.22
N SER A 105 61.40 -48.46 -72.37
CA SER A 105 60.60 -47.23 -72.52
C SER A 105 59.10 -47.50 -72.30
N ASP A 106 58.54 -48.52 -72.95
CA ASP A 106 57.11 -48.86 -72.84
C ASP A 106 56.76 -49.43 -71.44
N PHE A 107 57.70 -50.13 -70.78
CA PHE A 107 57.53 -50.63 -69.40
C PHE A 107 57.68 -49.53 -68.33
N ILE A 108 58.52 -48.52 -68.56
CA ILE A 108 58.63 -47.35 -67.68
C ILE A 108 57.41 -46.43 -67.82
N GLU A 109 56.79 -46.32 -68.99
CA GLU A 109 55.64 -45.43 -69.22
C GLU A 109 54.35 -45.88 -68.48
N VAL A 110 54.09 -47.19 -68.40
CA VAL A 110 52.86 -47.74 -67.76
C VAL A 110 52.96 -47.82 -66.23
N PHE A 111 54.17 -47.90 -65.64
CA PHE A 111 54.35 -47.90 -64.18
C PHE A 111 54.75 -46.54 -63.59
N SER A 112 55.31 -45.62 -64.39
CA SER A 112 55.68 -44.28 -63.91
C SER A 112 54.48 -43.34 -63.76
N THR A 113 53.44 -43.47 -64.59
CA THR A 113 52.28 -42.57 -64.52
C THR A 113 51.39 -42.85 -63.31
N ASP A 114 51.14 -44.11 -62.93
CA ASP A 114 50.16 -44.44 -61.88
C ASP A 114 50.74 -44.42 -60.43
N GLN A 115 52.05 -44.68 -60.25
CA GLN A 115 52.68 -44.52 -58.93
C GLN A 115 53.02 -43.06 -58.60
N VAL A 116 53.41 -42.26 -59.60
CA VAL A 116 53.64 -40.81 -59.43
C VAL A 116 52.31 -40.09 -59.22
N ASP A 117 51.24 -40.43 -59.94
CA ASP A 117 49.91 -39.85 -59.69
C ASP A 117 49.31 -40.30 -58.36
N GLY A 118 49.49 -41.56 -57.96
CA GLY A 118 49.07 -42.05 -56.64
C GLY A 118 49.81 -41.36 -55.49
N LEU A 119 51.12 -41.14 -55.61
CA LEU A 119 51.89 -40.35 -54.63
C LEU A 119 51.51 -38.88 -54.68
N ASN A 120 51.40 -38.28 -55.86
CA ASN A 120 51.00 -36.87 -56.03
C ASN A 120 49.61 -36.62 -55.47
N GLN A 121 48.65 -37.52 -55.66
CA GLN A 121 47.32 -37.40 -55.08
C GLN A 121 47.33 -37.59 -53.56
N LYS A 122 48.07 -38.56 -53.03
CA LYS A 122 48.22 -38.73 -51.56
C LYS A 122 48.96 -37.57 -50.91
N PHE A 123 50.00 -37.04 -51.58
CA PHE A 123 50.78 -35.90 -51.11
C PHE A 123 49.98 -34.60 -51.25
N ALA A 124 49.18 -34.44 -52.30
CA ALA A 124 48.22 -33.34 -52.42
C ALA A 124 47.13 -33.43 -51.34
N LEU A 125 46.61 -34.62 -51.04
CA LEU A 125 45.66 -34.81 -49.94
C LEU A 125 46.29 -34.47 -48.58
N PHE A 126 47.52 -34.96 -48.32
CA PHE A 126 48.26 -34.65 -47.09
C PHE A 126 48.58 -33.16 -46.97
N THR A 127 49.06 -32.54 -48.04
CA THR A 127 49.40 -31.10 -48.09
C THR A 127 48.14 -30.25 -47.93
N ASN A 128 47.02 -30.62 -48.55
CA ASN A 128 45.76 -29.91 -48.41
C ASN A 128 45.18 -30.03 -46.98
N VAL A 129 45.25 -31.21 -46.37
CA VAL A 129 44.81 -31.41 -44.98
C VAL A 129 45.73 -30.69 -44.00
N LEU A 130 47.04 -30.72 -44.21
CA LEU A 130 48.02 -30.02 -43.38
C LEU A 130 47.88 -28.49 -43.53
N ASN A 131 47.74 -27.98 -44.76
CA ASN A 131 47.47 -26.57 -45.01
C ASN A 131 46.12 -26.14 -44.42
N GLY A 132 45.09 -26.98 -44.49
CA GLY A 132 43.82 -26.73 -43.80
C GLY A 132 44.01 -26.61 -42.28
N LYS A 133 44.74 -27.55 -41.66
CA LYS A 133 45.04 -27.48 -40.22
C LYS A 133 45.91 -26.27 -39.84
N ILE A 134 46.87 -25.86 -40.68
CA ILE A 134 47.72 -24.68 -40.46
C ILE A 134 46.97 -23.37 -40.77
N SER A 135 46.00 -23.38 -41.69
CA SER A 135 45.10 -22.24 -41.91
C SER A 135 44.10 -22.08 -40.78
N ASP A 136 43.63 -23.19 -40.21
CA ASP A 136 42.75 -23.23 -39.03
C ASP A 136 43.47 -22.83 -37.73
N ILE A 137 44.82 -22.86 -37.72
CA ILE A 137 45.61 -21.99 -36.83
C ILE A 137 45.39 -20.56 -37.32
N THR A 138 44.18 -20.07 -37.07
CA THR A 138 43.79 -18.69 -37.23
C THR A 138 44.81 -17.88 -36.43
N ALA A 139 45.46 -16.93 -37.09
CA ALA A 139 46.00 -15.76 -36.43
C ALA A 139 44.77 -15.00 -35.89
N SER A 140 44.13 -15.57 -34.87
CA SER A 140 43.03 -14.95 -34.18
C SER A 140 43.67 -13.80 -33.41
N LEU A 141 43.17 -12.59 -33.63
CA LEU A 141 43.55 -11.37 -32.92
C LEU A 141 43.43 -11.51 -31.38
N VAL A 142 42.90 -12.64 -30.90
CA VAL A 142 42.72 -13.01 -29.49
C VAL A 142 43.93 -13.75 -28.90
N THR A 143 44.78 -14.42 -29.69
CA THR A 143 45.81 -15.35 -29.16
C THR A 143 47.20 -14.75 -28.96
N GLY A 144 47.40 -13.49 -29.33
CA GLY A 144 48.69 -12.80 -29.12
C GLY A 144 49.86 -13.28 -29.98
N ILE A 145 49.68 -14.33 -30.78
CA ILE A 145 50.69 -14.86 -31.70
C ILE A 145 50.32 -14.46 -33.13
N ILE A 146 51.24 -13.78 -33.83
CA ILE A 146 51.11 -13.49 -35.26
C ILE A 146 52.14 -14.33 -36.01
N ILE A 147 51.66 -15.06 -37.00
CA ILE A 147 52.46 -15.88 -37.90
C ILE A 147 52.39 -15.25 -39.29
N ASP A 148 53.52 -14.83 -39.82
CA ASP A 148 53.65 -14.44 -41.22
C ASP A 148 53.60 -15.70 -42.09
N LYS A 149 52.62 -15.72 -43.00
CA LYS A 149 52.31 -16.83 -43.92
C LYS A 149 52.58 -16.47 -45.38
N SER A 150 53.32 -15.39 -45.65
CA SER A 150 53.68 -14.95 -47.00
C SER A 150 54.42 -16.03 -47.81
N ASN A 151 55.19 -16.90 -47.13
CA ASN A 151 55.71 -18.15 -47.69
C ASN A 151 55.06 -19.37 -47.00
N PRO A 152 54.11 -20.07 -47.65
CA PRO A 152 53.41 -21.20 -47.03
C PRO A 152 54.31 -22.42 -46.78
N ALA A 153 55.46 -22.53 -47.44
CA ALA A 153 56.43 -23.60 -47.18
C ALA A 153 57.24 -23.34 -45.88
N PHE A 154 57.35 -22.08 -45.43
CA PHE A 154 58.14 -21.68 -44.26
C PHE A 154 57.47 -20.53 -43.48
N PRO A 155 56.37 -20.79 -42.76
CA PRO A 155 55.74 -19.77 -41.93
C PRO A 155 56.63 -19.34 -40.75
N ILE A 156 56.68 -18.03 -40.44
CA ILE A 156 57.52 -17.45 -39.37
C ILE A 156 56.64 -16.79 -38.31
N ILE A 157 56.94 -17.00 -37.02
CA ILE A 157 56.30 -16.24 -35.93
C ILE A 157 56.93 -14.85 -35.86
N THR A 158 56.15 -13.81 -36.17
CA THR A 158 56.61 -12.41 -36.19
C THR A 158 56.22 -11.64 -34.93
N GLN A 159 55.27 -12.15 -34.15
CA GLN A 159 54.91 -11.60 -32.85
C GLN A 159 54.46 -12.68 -31.88
N ASN A 160 54.91 -12.59 -30.63
CA ASN A 160 54.44 -13.41 -29.51
C ASN A 160 54.17 -12.52 -28.29
N ARG A 161 52.92 -12.06 -28.16
CA ARG A 161 52.41 -11.18 -27.09
C ARG A 161 51.22 -11.87 -26.41
N PRO A 162 51.44 -12.87 -25.55
CA PRO A 162 50.35 -13.61 -24.92
C PRO A 162 49.46 -12.67 -24.09
N LEU A 163 48.18 -13.02 -23.95
CA LEU A 163 47.28 -12.30 -23.05
C LEU A 163 47.77 -12.40 -21.61
N TRP A 164 47.45 -11.40 -20.78
CA TRP A 164 47.82 -11.41 -19.36
C TRP A 164 47.38 -12.70 -18.66
N ASP A 165 46.23 -13.27 -19.02
CA ASP A 165 45.68 -14.50 -18.45
C ASP A 165 46.42 -15.77 -18.86
N GLU A 166 47.22 -15.71 -19.91
CA GLU A 166 48.03 -16.83 -20.40
C GLU A 166 49.45 -16.82 -19.82
N ILE A 167 49.84 -15.72 -19.16
CA ILE A 167 51.14 -15.60 -18.48
C ILE A 167 51.11 -16.41 -17.18
N ARG A 168 51.89 -17.49 -17.14
CA ARG A 168 52.13 -18.27 -15.91
C ARG A 168 53.07 -17.52 -14.97
N ASN A 169 52.92 -17.72 -13.66
CA ASN A 169 53.74 -17.11 -12.59
C ASN A 169 53.66 -15.57 -12.50
N LYS A 170 52.55 -14.97 -12.96
CA LYS A 170 52.29 -13.55 -12.76
C LYS A 170 51.95 -13.24 -11.28
N PRO A 171 52.35 -12.08 -10.73
CA PRO A 171 51.93 -11.65 -9.40
C PRO A 171 50.41 -11.57 -9.31
N ALA A 172 49.82 -12.12 -8.25
CA ALA A 172 48.37 -12.10 -8.03
C ALA A 172 47.83 -10.68 -7.75
N ALA A 173 48.69 -9.74 -7.35
CA ALA A 173 48.35 -8.33 -7.14
C ALA A 173 49.57 -7.43 -7.34
N TYR A 174 49.36 -6.26 -7.94
CA TYR A 174 50.28 -5.12 -7.89
C TYR A 174 49.81 -4.17 -6.79
N GLN A 175 50.36 -4.31 -5.57
CA GLN A 175 50.02 -3.41 -4.47
C GLN A 175 50.89 -2.14 -4.58
N PRO A 176 50.29 -0.93 -4.62
CA PRO A 176 51.07 0.31 -4.61
C PRO A 176 51.85 0.44 -3.30
N ILE A 177 53.09 0.95 -3.39
CA ILE A 177 53.91 1.30 -2.23
C ILE A 177 53.18 2.40 -1.44
N LEU A 178 53.35 2.40 -0.11
CA LEU A 178 52.85 3.46 0.76
C LEU A 178 53.30 4.83 0.23
N HIS A 179 52.33 5.67 -0.10
CA HIS A 179 52.54 7.05 -0.53
C HIS A 179 51.51 7.96 0.14
N ASN A 180 51.74 9.26 0.03
CA ASN A 180 50.83 10.29 0.49
C ASN A 180 50.25 11.06 -0.70
N HIS A 181 49.15 11.77 -0.42
CA HIS A 181 48.54 12.72 -1.33
C HIS A 181 48.45 14.06 -0.63
N VAL A 182 48.67 15.15 -1.36
CA VAL A 182 48.22 16.48 -0.93
C VAL A 182 46.74 16.65 -1.31
N ILE A 183 46.03 17.60 -0.68
CA ILE A 183 44.59 17.81 -0.96
C ILE A 183 44.33 18.08 -2.45
N ASP A 184 45.24 18.80 -3.10
CA ASP A 184 45.17 19.13 -4.54
C ASP A 184 45.24 17.89 -5.44
N ASP A 185 45.83 16.79 -4.98
CA ASP A 185 45.89 15.53 -5.74
C ASP A 185 44.50 14.87 -5.84
N ILE A 186 43.57 15.24 -4.95
CA ILE A 186 42.23 14.65 -4.87
C ILE A 186 41.23 15.64 -5.44
N SER A 187 40.84 15.41 -6.69
CA SER A 187 39.85 16.22 -7.40
C SER A 187 38.59 16.45 -6.55
N ASN A 188 38.19 17.71 -6.43
CA ASN A 188 37.04 18.19 -5.67
C ASN A 188 37.12 18.08 -4.13
N LEU A 189 38.22 17.58 -3.54
CA LEU A 189 38.35 17.51 -2.09
C LEU A 189 38.32 18.91 -1.45
N GLN A 190 39.02 19.89 -2.04
CA GLN A 190 39.02 21.27 -1.55
C GLN A 190 37.61 21.87 -1.55
N ILE A 191 36.85 21.69 -2.64
CA ILE A 191 35.47 22.16 -2.78
C ILE A 191 34.56 21.53 -1.71
N LEU A 192 34.74 20.23 -1.43
CA LEU A 192 33.96 19.53 -0.40
C LEU A 192 34.31 20.00 1.00
N LEU A 193 35.57 20.37 1.27
CA LEU A 193 36.02 20.91 2.55
C LEU A 193 35.52 22.34 2.77
N ASP A 194 35.56 23.18 1.75
CA ASP A 194 35.07 24.57 1.80
C ASP A 194 33.55 24.63 2.06
N ALA A 195 32.81 23.59 1.68
CA ALA A 195 31.38 23.45 1.97
C ALA A 195 31.07 23.00 3.42
N LYS A 196 32.07 22.69 4.25
CA LYS A 196 31.88 22.29 5.65
C LYS A 196 32.03 23.49 6.59
N ILE A 197 31.28 23.46 7.70
CA ILE A 197 31.47 24.40 8.80
C ILE A 197 32.65 23.91 9.66
N PRO A 198 33.70 24.72 9.92
CA PRO A 198 34.76 24.36 10.84
C PRO A 198 34.24 24.07 12.25
N LEU A 199 34.76 23.03 12.91
CA LEU A 199 34.35 22.68 14.28
C LEU A 199 34.56 23.82 15.28
N THR A 200 35.57 24.66 15.06
CA THR A 200 35.86 25.86 15.85
C THR A 200 34.77 26.93 15.76
N GLN A 201 33.91 26.89 14.74
CA GLN A 201 32.80 27.83 14.55
C GLN A 201 31.47 27.26 15.04
N LYS A 202 31.34 25.95 15.24
CA LYS A 202 30.06 25.33 15.62
C LYS A 202 29.80 25.51 17.11
N GLY A 203 28.75 26.27 17.46
CA GLY A 203 28.37 26.54 18.84
C GLY A 203 29.33 27.45 19.60
N ALA A 204 30.27 28.11 18.91
CA ALA A 204 31.21 29.08 19.47
C ALA A 204 30.66 30.51 19.41
N THR A 205 31.19 31.41 20.23
CA THR A 205 30.88 32.85 20.18
C THR A 205 31.22 33.42 18.79
N ASN A 206 30.30 34.21 18.22
CA ASN A 206 30.38 34.73 16.84
C ASN A 206 30.46 33.66 15.73
N GLY A 207 30.13 32.40 16.06
CA GLY A 207 30.07 31.28 15.13
C GLY A 207 28.65 30.95 14.66
N VAL A 208 28.46 29.70 14.23
CA VAL A 208 27.17 29.16 13.75
C VAL A 208 26.49 28.38 14.88
N ALA A 209 25.20 28.61 15.09
CA ALA A 209 24.41 27.87 16.08
C ALA A 209 24.37 26.36 15.77
N SER A 210 24.31 25.53 16.82
CA SER A 210 24.07 24.09 16.65
C SER A 210 22.58 23.79 16.58
N LEU A 211 22.21 22.67 15.96
CA LEU A 211 20.83 22.18 15.94
C LEU A 211 20.71 20.94 16.85
N ASP A 212 19.56 20.78 17.50
CA ASP A 212 19.17 19.58 18.23
C ASP A 212 18.74 18.45 17.28
N GLY A 213 18.35 17.29 17.85
CA GLY A 213 17.90 16.12 17.08
C GLY A 213 16.62 16.35 16.26
N SER A 214 15.94 17.48 16.42
CA SER A 214 14.78 17.90 15.63
C SER A 214 15.11 18.96 14.56
N GLY A 215 16.39 19.33 14.42
CA GLY A 215 16.84 20.34 13.46
C GLY A 215 16.55 21.78 13.90
N LYS A 216 16.33 22.04 15.20
CA LYS A 216 16.09 23.38 15.75
C LYS A 216 17.26 23.85 16.60
N ILE A 217 17.44 25.16 16.73
CA ILE A 217 18.44 25.71 17.66
C ILE A 217 18.00 25.36 19.10
N PRO A 218 18.84 24.68 19.91
CA PRO A 218 18.52 24.38 21.30
C PRO A 218 18.24 25.65 22.09
N ALA A 219 17.27 25.59 23.01
CA ALA A 219 16.90 26.73 23.85
C ALA A 219 18.08 27.29 24.67
N SER A 220 19.10 26.48 24.98
CA SER A 220 20.33 26.92 25.65
C SER A 220 21.21 27.87 24.82
N GLN A 221 21.00 27.94 23.49
CA GLN A 221 21.70 28.86 22.59
C GLN A 221 20.86 30.10 22.25
N ILE A 222 19.62 30.16 22.71
CA ILE A 222 18.73 31.31 22.53
C ILE A 222 18.77 32.11 23.84
N PRO A 223 19.09 33.42 23.81
CA PRO A 223 18.93 34.27 24.98
C PRO A 223 17.47 34.16 25.47
N ILE A 224 17.27 33.71 26.70
CA ILE A 224 15.93 33.58 27.26
C ILE A 224 15.39 35.00 27.47
N PHE A 225 14.51 35.46 26.57
CA PHE A 225 13.68 36.62 26.85
C PHE A 225 12.54 36.16 27.75
N ASN A 226 12.73 36.26 29.06
CA ASN A 226 11.74 35.88 30.05
C ASN A 226 11.09 37.11 30.68
N PRO A 227 10.08 37.75 30.07
CA PRO A 227 9.21 38.65 30.81
C PRO A 227 8.22 37.77 31.61
N THR A 228 8.74 36.90 32.49
CA THR A 228 7.90 36.22 33.47
C THR A 228 7.18 37.31 34.24
N LEU A 229 5.84 37.25 34.24
CA LEU A 229 5.02 38.03 35.14
C LEU A 229 5.57 37.88 36.56
N GLN A 230 6.07 38.96 37.14
CA GLN A 230 6.49 38.94 38.53
C GLN A 230 5.30 39.25 39.43
N ILE A 231 5.23 38.57 40.56
CA ILE A 231 4.19 38.79 41.56
C ILE A 231 4.87 39.27 42.84
N VAL A 232 4.56 40.50 43.25
CA VAL A 232 5.07 41.12 44.47
C VAL A 232 3.91 41.45 45.41
N ASN A 233 4.19 41.60 46.71
CA ASN A 233 3.13 41.82 47.69
C ASN A 233 2.71 43.30 47.74
N THR A 234 3.63 44.25 47.55
CA THR A 234 3.34 45.70 47.73
C THR A 234 3.96 46.58 46.63
N ILE A 235 3.48 47.83 46.52
CA ILE A 235 4.04 48.84 45.62
C ILE A 235 5.51 49.14 45.95
N ALA A 236 5.90 49.10 47.23
CA ALA A 236 7.28 49.28 47.64
C ALA A 236 8.18 48.17 47.08
N GLU A 237 7.73 46.91 47.10
CA GLU A 237 8.45 45.78 46.51
C GLU A 237 8.56 45.90 44.98
N ARG A 238 7.50 46.34 44.29
CA ARG A 238 7.55 46.66 42.85
C ARG A 238 8.62 47.71 42.55
N ASN A 239 8.65 48.79 43.33
CA ASN A 239 9.60 49.89 43.13
C ASN A 239 11.05 49.49 43.43
N ALA A 240 11.28 48.41 44.18
CA ALA A 240 12.61 47.87 44.45
C ALA A 240 13.14 46.93 43.34
N LEU A 241 12.30 46.57 42.36
CA LEU A 241 12.73 45.78 41.21
C LEU A 241 13.72 46.56 40.36
N SER A 242 14.68 45.86 39.75
CA SER A 242 15.65 46.41 38.78
C SER A 242 15.47 45.74 37.41
N PRO A 243 14.42 46.07 36.63
CA PRO A 243 14.14 45.39 35.37
C PRO A 243 15.18 45.73 34.30
N THR A 244 15.69 44.72 33.61
CA THR A 244 16.61 44.86 32.46
C THR A 244 15.88 44.83 31.11
N GLY A 245 14.54 44.83 31.15
CA GLY A 245 13.63 44.69 30.02
C GLY A 245 12.23 45.14 30.41
N ASN A 246 11.32 45.21 29.44
CA ASN A 246 9.90 45.45 29.74
C ASN A 246 9.38 44.31 30.62
N LEU A 247 8.81 44.66 31.78
CA LEU A 247 8.47 43.68 32.81
C LEU A 247 7.02 43.83 33.26
N PRO A 248 6.14 42.86 32.99
CA PRO A 248 4.82 42.82 33.60
C PRO A 248 4.95 42.40 35.07
N VAL A 249 4.28 43.13 35.97
CA VAL A 249 4.28 42.87 37.41
C VAL A 249 2.85 42.95 37.95
N TYR A 250 2.42 41.93 38.69
CA TYR A 250 1.21 41.98 39.51
C TYR A 250 1.58 42.31 40.96
N VAL A 251 0.96 43.35 41.51
CA VAL A 251 1.11 43.75 42.92
C VAL A 251 -0.13 43.32 43.67
N LYS A 252 0.01 42.43 44.66
CA LYS A 252 -1.15 41.87 45.41
C LYS A 252 -1.89 42.92 46.24
N ASN A 253 -1.16 43.81 46.89
CA ASN A 253 -1.69 44.97 47.60
C ASN A 253 -1.13 46.24 46.96
N ALA A 254 -1.91 46.78 46.02
CA ALA A 254 -1.54 47.96 45.25
C ALA A 254 -2.07 49.28 45.85
N THR A 255 -2.70 49.25 47.03
CA THR A 255 -3.36 50.41 47.67
C THR A 255 -2.46 51.60 48.02
N ALA A 256 -1.14 51.43 47.95
CA ALA A 256 -0.18 52.55 48.04
C ALA A 256 -0.06 53.36 46.73
N ASP A 257 -0.62 52.86 45.62
CA ASP A 257 -0.91 53.63 44.42
C ASP A 257 -2.24 54.37 44.64
N PRO A 258 -2.27 55.72 44.65
CA PRO A 258 -3.48 56.49 44.95
C PRO A 258 -4.65 56.22 44.01
N THR A 259 -4.38 55.63 42.85
CA THR A 259 -5.40 55.32 41.86
C THR A 259 -6.06 53.96 42.07
N VAL A 260 -5.58 53.13 43.02
CA VAL A 260 -6.13 51.81 43.34
C VAL A 260 -6.86 51.87 44.68
N LEU A 261 -8.19 51.66 44.67
CA LEU A 261 -9.00 51.80 45.88
C LEU A 261 -8.89 50.59 46.79
N THR A 262 -8.91 49.38 46.21
CA THR A 262 -8.79 48.12 46.96
C THR A 262 -8.04 47.04 46.18
N GLY A 263 -7.42 46.10 46.89
CA GLY A 263 -6.84 44.89 46.27
C GLY A 263 -5.52 45.12 45.51
N GLY A 264 -5.35 44.37 44.42
CA GLY A 264 -4.11 44.30 43.64
C GLY A 264 -4.23 44.96 42.28
N ALA A 265 -3.11 45.22 41.61
CA ALA A 265 -3.10 45.81 40.27
C ALA A 265 -1.98 45.25 39.40
N PHE A 266 -2.21 45.23 38.09
CA PHE A 266 -1.21 44.89 37.08
C PHE A 266 -0.51 46.16 36.60
N TYR A 267 0.81 46.09 36.56
CA TYR A 267 1.70 47.12 36.06
C TYR A 267 2.59 46.57 34.96
N LEU A 268 2.98 47.42 34.03
CA LEU A 268 4.02 47.16 33.05
C LEU A 268 5.16 48.16 33.27
N TYR A 269 6.36 47.67 33.51
CA TYR A 269 7.55 48.51 33.41
C TYR A 269 7.92 48.66 31.94
N GLU A 270 8.04 49.90 31.48
CA GLU A 270 8.58 50.22 30.16
C GLU A 270 10.05 50.65 30.30
N LEU A 271 10.96 49.86 29.72
CA LEU A 271 12.40 50.10 29.82
C LEU A 271 12.81 51.41 29.16
N THR A 272 12.20 51.75 28.03
CA THR A 272 12.54 52.95 27.25
C THR A 272 12.27 54.25 28.02
N SER A 273 11.14 54.33 28.72
CA SER A 273 10.75 55.50 29.50
C SER A 273 11.13 55.41 30.97
N THR A 274 11.58 54.24 31.44
CA THR A 274 11.85 53.93 32.85
C THR A 274 10.64 54.19 33.76
N THR A 275 9.43 53.98 33.24
CA THR A 275 8.19 54.24 33.96
C THR A 275 7.37 52.98 34.22
N TRP A 276 6.56 53.04 35.28
CA TRP A 276 5.53 52.04 35.58
C TRP A 276 4.18 52.51 35.03
N ILE A 277 3.60 51.72 34.14
CA ILE A 277 2.28 51.96 33.57
C ILE A 277 1.29 51.03 34.28
N LYS A 278 0.27 51.58 34.96
CA LYS A 278 -0.84 50.79 35.50
C LYS A 278 -1.72 50.32 34.33
N LEU A 279 -1.84 49.01 34.16
CA LEU A 279 -2.64 48.40 33.08
C LEU A 279 -4.06 48.13 33.50
N SER A 280 -4.21 47.57 34.70
CA SER A 280 -5.51 47.28 35.29
C SER A 280 -5.38 47.20 36.79
N GLU A 281 -6.48 47.42 37.45
CA GLU A 281 -6.64 47.17 38.88
C GLU A 281 -7.70 46.09 39.06
N MET A 282 -7.50 45.29 40.08
CA MET A 282 -8.47 44.33 40.55
C MET A 282 -9.47 45.05 41.45
N GLU A 283 -10.19 46.02 40.87
CA GLU A 283 -11.50 46.33 41.39
C GLU A 283 -12.33 45.06 41.15
N ALA A 284 -13.02 44.56 42.17
CA ALA A 284 -13.82 43.35 42.02
C ALA A 284 -14.81 43.55 40.85
N MET A 285 -14.50 42.97 39.68
CA MET A 285 -15.48 42.77 38.62
C MET A 285 -16.40 41.63 39.03
N ASP A 286 -17.16 41.83 40.10
CA ASP A 286 -18.36 41.03 40.34
C ASP A 286 -19.48 41.65 39.50
N ILE A 287 -19.50 41.29 38.21
CA ILE A 287 -20.72 41.50 37.44
C ILE A 287 -21.71 40.47 37.96
N ILE A 288 -22.48 40.84 38.99
CA ILE A 288 -23.67 40.11 39.39
C ILE A 288 -24.72 40.34 38.28
N GLN A 289 -24.58 39.60 37.17
CA GLN A 289 -25.55 39.55 36.08
C GLN A 289 -26.74 38.70 36.54
N SER A 290 -27.60 39.26 37.39
CA SER A 290 -28.87 38.64 37.75
C SER A 290 -29.95 38.98 36.73
N TRP A 291 -30.95 38.11 36.55
CA TRP A 291 -32.11 38.42 35.72
C TRP A 291 -32.78 39.74 36.13
N PHE A 292 -32.76 40.08 37.42
CA PHE A 292 -33.27 41.35 37.93
C PHE A 292 -32.58 42.56 37.28
N ASN A 293 -31.27 42.47 37.03
CA ASN A 293 -30.40 43.57 36.56
C ASN A 293 -30.41 43.77 35.03
N ILE A 294 -31.11 42.92 34.26
CA ILE A 294 -31.24 43.07 32.81
C ILE A 294 -32.43 43.99 32.50
N ILE A 295 -32.18 45.14 31.89
CA ILE A 295 -33.21 46.04 31.34
C ILE A 295 -33.78 45.45 30.03
N ASP A 296 -35.02 45.78 29.69
CA ASP A 296 -35.74 45.27 28.50
C ASP A 296 -35.82 43.75 28.35
N LYS A 297 -35.67 43.02 29.45
CA LYS A 297 -35.88 41.58 29.49
C LYS A 297 -37.35 41.21 29.24
N PRO A 298 -37.63 40.09 28.54
CA PRO A 298 -38.97 39.55 28.46
C PRO A 298 -39.57 39.32 29.86
N THR A 299 -40.77 39.84 30.12
CA THR A 299 -41.50 39.60 31.38
C THR A 299 -42.09 38.20 31.45
N THR A 300 -42.24 37.56 30.29
CA THR A 300 -42.63 36.16 30.13
C THR A 300 -41.75 35.53 29.05
N PHE A 301 -41.43 34.24 29.23
CA PHE A 301 -40.82 33.42 28.19
C PHE A 301 -41.82 32.30 27.87
N PRO A 302 -42.90 32.60 27.12
CA PRO A 302 -43.88 31.59 26.77
C PRO A 302 -43.22 30.54 25.87
N PRO A 303 -43.35 29.24 26.19
CA PRO A 303 -42.82 28.20 25.32
C PRO A 303 -43.57 28.22 23.99
N ASP A 304 -42.85 28.01 22.89
CA ASP A 304 -43.47 27.80 21.59
C ASP A 304 -44.38 26.55 21.63
N PRO A 305 -45.46 26.53 20.82
CA PRO A 305 -46.30 25.34 20.69
C PRO A 305 -45.46 24.13 20.30
N HIS A 306 -45.51 23.08 21.13
CA HIS A 306 -44.82 21.82 20.91
C HIS A 306 -45.74 20.65 21.25
N GLY A 307 -45.34 19.45 20.83
CA GLY A 307 -46.09 18.22 21.07
C GLY A 307 -45.50 17.40 22.22
N HIS A 308 -46.36 16.60 22.83
CA HIS A 308 -45.99 15.55 23.76
C HIS A 308 -46.49 14.20 23.24
N THR A 309 -45.68 13.15 23.37
CA THR A 309 -46.20 11.78 23.29
C THR A 309 -46.94 11.45 24.59
N ILE A 310 -47.85 10.46 24.58
CA ILE A 310 -48.57 10.04 25.80
C ILE A 310 -47.60 9.70 26.94
N ALA A 311 -46.43 9.11 26.62
CA ALA A 311 -45.39 8.77 27.59
C ALA A 311 -44.76 9.99 28.30
N ASN A 312 -44.87 11.20 27.73
CA ASN A 312 -44.34 12.41 28.36
C ASN A 312 -45.30 12.99 29.42
N ILE A 313 -46.55 12.52 29.47
CA ILE A 313 -47.55 13.01 30.40
C ILE A 313 -47.78 11.96 31.49
N THR A 314 -47.14 12.18 32.64
CA THR A 314 -47.24 11.27 33.80
C THR A 314 -48.70 11.03 34.18
N GLY A 315 -49.12 9.76 34.21
CA GLY A 315 -50.48 9.35 34.57
C GLY A 315 -51.50 9.35 33.44
N LEU A 316 -51.18 9.87 32.25
CA LEU A 316 -52.14 9.91 31.13
C LEU A 316 -52.47 8.51 30.61
N GLN A 317 -51.49 7.62 30.50
CA GLN A 317 -51.73 6.24 30.04
C GLN A 317 -52.73 5.51 30.95
N ILE A 318 -52.50 5.58 32.27
CA ILE A 318 -53.40 4.98 33.27
C ILE A 318 -54.80 5.59 33.18
N ALA A 319 -54.89 6.91 33.00
CA ALA A 319 -56.18 7.58 32.87
C ALA A 319 -56.94 7.15 31.61
N LEU A 320 -56.25 6.94 30.48
CA LEU A 320 -56.85 6.48 29.23
C LEU A 320 -57.23 5.01 29.29
N ASP A 321 -56.42 4.15 29.89
CA ASP A 321 -56.71 2.72 30.07
C ASP A 321 -57.95 2.49 30.95
N ALA A 322 -58.26 3.44 31.84
CA ALA A 322 -59.49 3.44 32.64
C ALA A 322 -60.72 3.98 31.89
N LYS A 323 -60.58 4.44 30.64
CA LYS A 323 -61.69 4.90 29.80
C LYS A 323 -62.02 3.88 28.74
N ARG A 324 -63.31 3.73 28.47
CA ARG A 324 -63.79 2.93 27.34
C ARG A 324 -63.59 3.70 26.03
N GLY A 325 -63.25 2.97 24.97
CA GLY A 325 -63.19 3.50 23.61
C GLY A 325 -64.55 3.96 23.07
N LEU A 326 -64.51 4.75 22.00
CA LEU A 326 -65.71 5.19 21.27
C LEU A 326 -66.34 4.01 20.51
N GLY A 327 -67.66 3.87 20.58
CA GLY A 327 -68.41 2.86 19.83
C GLY A 327 -69.45 2.10 20.67
N ASN A 328 -70.17 1.20 20.03
CA ASN A 328 -71.18 0.37 20.67
C ASN A 328 -70.56 -0.51 21.77
N ILE A 329 -71.34 -0.87 22.78
CA ILE A 329 -70.96 -1.87 23.79
C ILE A 329 -71.21 -3.25 23.21
N PRO A 330 -70.18 -4.03 22.85
CA PRO A 330 -70.39 -5.39 22.38
C PRO A 330 -70.88 -6.24 23.56
N GLY A 331 -71.79 -7.17 23.28
CA GLY A 331 -72.53 -7.89 24.31
C GLY A 331 -71.67 -8.72 25.29
N ASN A 332 -70.42 -9.00 24.93
CA ASN A 332 -69.44 -9.71 25.74
C ASN A 332 -68.70 -8.84 26.77
N GLU A 333 -68.78 -7.50 26.68
CA GLU A 333 -68.29 -6.56 27.70
C GLU A 333 -69.30 -6.33 28.83
N ILE A 334 -70.47 -6.97 28.73
CA ILE A 334 -71.54 -6.86 29.70
C ILE A 334 -71.35 -8.03 30.65
N ASP A 335 -70.90 -7.74 31.88
CA ASP A 335 -70.83 -8.72 32.97
C ASP A 335 -72.25 -9.18 33.31
N GLN A 336 -72.67 -10.23 32.62
CA GLN A 336 -73.96 -10.86 32.78
C GLN A 336 -73.85 -11.92 33.87
N ASN A 337 -74.96 -12.20 34.56
CA ASN A 337 -75.05 -13.44 35.34
C ASN A 337 -74.74 -14.66 34.42
N SER A 338 -74.57 -15.86 35.00
CA SER A 338 -74.07 -17.07 34.32
C SER A 338 -74.82 -17.53 33.06
N THR A 339 -75.88 -16.82 32.63
CA THR A 339 -76.69 -17.11 31.45
C THR A 339 -76.64 -16.03 30.36
N HIS A 340 -75.81 -15.00 30.52
CA HIS A 340 -75.59 -14.00 29.49
C HIS A 340 -76.83 -13.19 29.06
N ARG A 341 -77.75 -12.91 29.99
CA ARG A 341 -79.06 -12.32 29.64
C ARG A 341 -79.53 -11.23 30.59
N PHE A 342 -80.05 -10.15 30.00
CA PHE A 342 -80.75 -9.06 30.71
C PHE A 342 -82.11 -9.46 31.30
N VAL A 343 -82.69 -10.58 30.82
CA VAL A 343 -83.97 -11.15 31.28
C VAL A 343 -83.90 -12.68 31.23
N SER A 344 -84.42 -13.34 32.27
CA SER A 344 -84.41 -14.80 32.39
C SER A 344 -85.26 -15.50 31.32
N ASP A 345 -85.07 -16.80 31.13
CA ASP A 345 -85.95 -17.61 30.28
C ASP A 345 -87.38 -17.68 30.80
N SER A 346 -87.56 -17.74 32.12
CA SER A 346 -88.87 -17.64 32.77
C SER A 346 -89.59 -16.32 32.45
N GLU A 347 -88.91 -15.18 32.55
CA GLU A 347 -89.49 -13.87 32.23
C GLU A 347 -89.84 -13.75 30.75
N LYS A 348 -88.95 -14.20 29.84
CA LYS A 348 -89.27 -14.22 28.40
C LYS A 348 -90.45 -15.15 28.08
N THR A 349 -90.54 -16.31 28.71
CA THR A 349 -91.59 -17.29 28.44
C THR A 349 -92.96 -16.77 28.92
N LEU A 350 -92.98 -16.08 30.06
CA LEU A 350 -94.15 -15.35 30.56
C LEU A 350 -94.54 -14.18 29.64
N TRP A 351 -93.60 -13.36 29.17
CA TRP A 351 -93.92 -12.27 28.23
C TRP A 351 -94.43 -12.77 26.89
N ASN A 352 -93.89 -13.89 26.40
CA ASN A 352 -94.29 -14.49 25.13
C ASN A 352 -95.63 -15.26 25.20
N ASN A 353 -96.36 -15.22 26.32
CA ASN A 353 -97.66 -15.89 26.49
C ASN A 353 -97.65 -17.37 26.11
N THR A 354 -96.62 -18.11 26.54
CA THR A 354 -96.49 -19.54 26.16
C THR A 354 -97.65 -20.38 26.71
N ILE A 355 -98.14 -21.31 25.89
CA ILE A 355 -99.28 -22.19 26.17
C ILE A 355 -98.76 -23.55 26.65
N HIS A 356 -99.20 -23.97 27.83
CA HIS A 356 -99.09 -25.36 28.27
C HIS A 356 -100.26 -26.18 27.69
N ASN A 357 -99.97 -27.14 26.82
CA ASN A 357 -100.98 -28.03 26.25
C ASN A 357 -100.94 -29.40 26.96
N ALA A 358 -101.90 -29.65 27.85
CA ALA A 358 -101.98 -30.88 28.63
C ALA A 358 -102.65 -32.04 27.87
N GLY A 359 -103.14 -31.81 26.64
CA GLY A 359 -103.81 -32.83 25.86
C GLY A 359 -105.15 -33.25 26.49
N ASN A 360 -105.42 -34.55 26.54
CA ASN A 360 -106.65 -35.10 27.12
C ASN A 360 -106.48 -35.34 28.62
N ILE A 361 -107.41 -34.84 29.44
CA ILE A 361 -107.37 -34.94 30.90
C ILE A 361 -108.67 -35.53 31.48
N SER A 362 -108.53 -36.24 32.60
CA SER A 362 -109.60 -36.77 33.44
C SER A 362 -109.04 -37.14 34.82
N GLY A 363 -109.90 -37.23 35.84
CA GLY A 363 -109.47 -37.56 37.20
C GLY A 363 -108.73 -36.43 37.90
N SER A 364 -107.81 -36.77 38.79
CA SER A 364 -107.02 -35.81 39.57
C SER A 364 -105.86 -35.24 38.73
N GLN A 365 -105.71 -33.92 38.76
CA GLN A 365 -104.72 -33.17 38.00
C GLN A 365 -103.97 -32.18 38.92
N SER A 366 -102.72 -31.89 38.59
CA SER A 366 -101.91 -30.87 39.27
C SER A 366 -101.19 -30.02 38.24
N PHE A 367 -101.18 -28.70 38.43
CA PHE A 367 -100.53 -27.77 37.51
C PHE A 367 -99.74 -26.69 38.25
N ALA A 368 -98.42 -26.88 38.34
CA ALA A 368 -97.47 -25.93 38.94
C ALA A 368 -96.74 -25.09 37.88
N GLY A 369 -97.47 -24.59 36.88
CA GLY A 369 -96.87 -24.08 35.63
C GLY A 369 -97.03 -22.59 35.38
N PHE A 370 -97.73 -21.82 36.22
CA PHE A 370 -97.98 -20.39 35.97
C PHE A 370 -96.76 -19.48 36.14
N ASN A 371 -95.65 -20.01 36.66
CA ASN A 371 -94.33 -19.35 36.62
C ASN A 371 -93.69 -19.37 35.22
N SER A 372 -94.20 -20.19 34.31
CA SER A 372 -93.61 -20.37 32.98
C SER A 372 -94.62 -20.26 31.85
N ASN A 373 -95.91 -20.47 32.10
CA ASN A 373 -96.96 -20.43 31.09
C ASN A 373 -98.04 -19.44 31.51
N ARG A 374 -98.59 -18.67 30.57
CA ARG A 374 -99.77 -17.82 30.87
C ARG A 374 -101.09 -18.51 30.55
N THR A 375 -101.05 -19.55 29.72
CA THR A 375 -102.24 -20.30 29.30
C THR A 375 -102.05 -21.79 29.55
N TYR A 376 -103.03 -22.42 30.18
CA TYR A 376 -103.20 -23.87 30.22
C TYR A 376 -104.29 -24.26 29.22
N LYS A 377 -104.09 -25.33 28.44
CA LYS A 377 -105.07 -25.84 27.49
C LYS A 377 -105.23 -27.34 27.64
N ALA A 378 -106.47 -27.81 27.69
CA ALA A 378 -106.77 -29.24 27.72
C ALA A 378 -108.12 -29.59 27.08
N THR A 379 -108.25 -30.84 26.66
CA THR A 379 -109.51 -31.49 26.32
C THR A 379 -109.94 -32.36 27.48
N ILE A 380 -111.17 -32.22 27.95
CA ILE A 380 -111.68 -32.95 29.11
C ILE A 380 -112.46 -34.17 28.61
N ILE A 381 -111.93 -35.35 28.90
CA ILE A 381 -112.51 -36.64 28.50
C ILE A 381 -113.19 -37.38 29.66
N GLY A 382 -113.13 -36.82 30.86
CA GLY A 382 -113.75 -37.34 32.09
C GLY A 382 -113.85 -36.25 33.15
N ASN A 383 -114.64 -36.47 34.20
CA ASN A 383 -114.71 -35.52 35.31
C ASN A 383 -113.31 -35.29 35.89
N THR A 384 -112.95 -34.03 36.05
CA THR A 384 -111.58 -33.61 36.39
C THR A 384 -111.58 -32.80 37.68
N THR A 385 -110.63 -33.06 38.55
CA THR A 385 -110.37 -32.28 39.77
C THR A 385 -108.94 -31.80 39.72
N PHE A 386 -108.72 -30.49 39.82
CA PHE A 386 -107.39 -29.96 40.07
C PHE A 386 -107.14 -29.97 41.57
N ASP A 387 -106.16 -30.76 42.00
CA ASP A 387 -105.71 -30.82 43.40
C ASP A 387 -104.72 -29.71 43.70
N GLU A 388 -103.95 -29.28 42.69
CA GLU A 388 -102.99 -28.19 42.80
C GLU A 388 -103.01 -27.29 41.57
N ILE A 389 -103.05 -25.98 41.79
CA ILE A 389 -102.71 -24.95 40.82
C ILE A 389 -101.74 -23.99 41.50
N SER A 390 -100.53 -23.84 40.96
CA SER A 390 -99.51 -23.03 41.62
C SER A 390 -98.61 -22.25 40.66
N GLY A 391 -97.97 -21.22 41.22
CA GLY A 391 -97.09 -20.28 40.53
C GLY A 391 -97.79 -19.01 40.04
N GLY A 392 -97.06 -18.19 39.31
CA GLY A 392 -97.54 -16.91 38.82
C GLY A 392 -97.07 -15.73 39.67
N VAL A 393 -97.33 -14.53 39.17
CA VAL A 393 -96.86 -13.27 39.74
C VAL A 393 -98.07 -12.39 40.02
N GLU A 394 -98.14 -11.80 41.22
CA GLU A 394 -99.21 -10.90 41.64
C GLU A 394 -99.47 -9.82 40.58
N GLY A 395 -100.75 -9.54 40.31
CA GLY A 395 -101.16 -8.55 39.32
C GLY A 395 -101.34 -9.10 37.90
N ASN A 396 -100.87 -10.32 37.60
CA ASN A 396 -101.03 -10.92 36.28
C ASN A 396 -102.34 -11.69 36.12
N VAL A 397 -102.75 -11.83 34.87
CA VAL A 397 -103.91 -12.61 34.44
C VAL A 397 -103.45 -13.88 33.72
N TYR A 398 -104.07 -15.00 34.09
CA TYR A 398 -103.83 -16.34 33.59
C TYR A 398 -105.09 -16.92 32.95
N LEU A 399 -104.92 -17.80 31.98
CA LEU A 399 -106.03 -18.43 31.27
C LEU A 399 -105.95 -19.95 31.40
N MET A 400 -107.09 -20.59 31.65
CA MET A 400 -107.26 -22.03 31.41
C MET A 400 -108.35 -22.25 30.38
N VAL A 401 -108.00 -22.92 29.29
CA VAL A 401 -108.89 -23.20 28.15
C VAL A 401 -109.22 -24.68 28.15
N PHE A 402 -110.51 -25.00 28.28
CA PHE A 402 -111.00 -26.36 28.36
C PHE A 402 -111.96 -26.65 27.21
N LEU A 403 -111.74 -27.76 26.52
CA LEU A 403 -112.63 -28.29 25.49
C LEU A 403 -113.33 -29.53 26.02
N GLN A 404 -114.67 -29.57 26.02
CA GLN A 404 -115.43 -30.79 26.30
C GLN A 404 -115.19 -31.84 25.22
N ASP A 405 -115.19 -33.12 25.58
CA ASP A 405 -115.20 -34.22 24.62
C ASP A 405 -116.45 -34.20 23.72
N SER A 406 -116.52 -35.16 22.79
CA SER A 406 -117.63 -35.30 21.86
C SER A 406 -118.97 -35.66 22.52
N THR A 407 -118.98 -36.01 23.81
CA THR A 407 -120.19 -36.34 24.58
C THR A 407 -120.66 -35.13 25.40
N GLY A 408 -119.73 -34.35 25.95
CA GLY A 408 -120.03 -33.31 26.94
C GLY A 408 -120.34 -33.89 28.32
N GLY A 409 -120.72 -33.01 29.24
CA GLY A 409 -121.15 -33.35 30.60
C GLY A 409 -120.02 -33.50 31.61
N ARG A 410 -118.77 -33.20 31.25
CA ARG A 410 -117.63 -33.36 32.16
C ARG A 410 -117.50 -32.16 33.10
N THR A 411 -117.48 -32.42 34.40
CA THR A 411 -117.30 -31.38 35.42
C THR A 411 -115.84 -31.10 35.69
N ILE A 412 -115.54 -29.88 36.11
CA ILE A 412 -114.21 -29.46 36.59
C ILE A 412 -114.37 -28.88 37.99
N SER A 413 -113.54 -29.33 38.92
CA SER A 413 -113.39 -28.74 40.25
C SER A 413 -111.97 -28.22 40.43
N PHE A 414 -111.84 -27.16 41.25
CA PHE A 414 -110.57 -26.51 41.55
C PHE A 414 -110.33 -26.45 43.07
N PRO A 415 -109.08 -26.21 43.50
CA PRO A 415 -108.75 -25.97 44.90
C PRO A 415 -109.46 -24.73 45.46
N SER A 416 -109.58 -24.62 46.79
CA SER A 416 -110.31 -23.53 47.45
C SER A 416 -109.74 -22.13 47.20
N TYR A 417 -108.46 -22.03 46.86
CA TYR A 417 -107.78 -20.77 46.53
C TYR A 417 -108.00 -20.33 45.06
N VAL A 418 -108.75 -21.10 44.27
CA VAL A 418 -109.28 -20.66 42.97
C VAL A 418 -110.73 -20.23 43.19
N GLU A 419 -110.90 -18.93 43.44
CA GLU A 419 -112.19 -18.35 43.81
C GLU A 419 -112.99 -18.01 42.55
N ILE A 420 -114.15 -18.64 42.40
CA ILE A 420 -115.06 -18.43 41.27
C ILE A 420 -116.41 -17.97 41.83
N PRO A 421 -117.01 -16.88 41.32
CA PRO A 421 -118.32 -16.42 41.77
C PRO A 421 -119.38 -17.51 41.68
N THR A 422 -120.25 -17.56 42.70
CA THR A 422 -121.33 -18.54 42.79
C THR A 422 -122.22 -18.51 41.55
N GLY A 423 -122.45 -19.68 40.95
CA GLY A 423 -123.27 -19.83 39.74
C GLY A 423 -122.49 -19.79 38.43
N GLU A 424 -121.19 -19.46 38.45
CA GLU A 424 -120.33 -19.60 37.28
C GLU A 424 -119.79 -21.03 37.15
N ALA A 425 -119.95 -21.62 35.97
CA ALA A 425 -119.53 -22.98 35.63
C ALA A 425 -119.19 -23.07 34.14
N PRO A 426 -118.31 -24.02 33.73
CA PRO A 426 -117.99 -24.24 32.32
C PRO A 426 -119.22 -24.71 31.53
N ASP A 427 -119.18 -24.53 30.21
CA ASP A 427 -120.14 -25.18 29.30
C ASP A 427 -119.93 -26.70 29.34
N LEU A 428 -121.02 -27.41 29.58
CA LEU A 428 -121.05 -28.87 29.60
C LEU A 428 -121.53 -29.46 28.27
N GLY A 429 -121.83 -28.64 27.25
CA GLY A 429 -122.21 -29.14 25.93
C GLY A 429 -121.06 -29.88 25.23
N ALA A 430 -121.39 -30.88 24.43
CA ALA A 430 -120.42 -31.61 23.62
C ALA A 430 -119.59 -30.66 22.73
N ASN A 431 -118.28 -30.87 22.69
CA ASN A 431 -117.31 -30.07 21.93
C ASN A 431 -117.32 -28.57 22.29
N LYS A 432 -117.89 -28.17 23.42
CA LYS A 432 -117.90 -26.77 23.84
C LYS A 432 -116.59 -26.38 24.51
N LYS A 433 -116.13 -25.18 24.18
CA LYS A 433 -114.94 -24.56 24.75
C LYS A 433 -115.33 -23.56 25.83
N SER A 434 -114.69 -23.69 26.98
CA SER A 434 -114.81 -22.76 28.11
C SER A 434 -113.44 -22.22 28.46
N ILE A 435 -113.39 -20.93 28.81
CA ILE A 435 -112.17 -20.24 29.23
C ILE A 435 -112.39 -19.76 30.65
N LEU A 436 -111.55 -20.19 31.56
CA LEU A 436 -111.43 -19.63 32.90
C LEU A 436 -110.33 -18.57 32.86
N THR A 437 -110.73 -17.31 33.03
CA THR A 437 -109.79 -16.20 33.18
C THR A 437 -109.57 -15.94 34.66
N MET A 438 -108.32 -15.89 35.11
CA MET A 438 -107.99 -15.75 36.52
C MET A 438 -106.99 -14.61 36.74
N TYR A 439 -107.29 -13.71 37.66
CA TYR A 439 -106.33 -12.72 38.19
C TYR A 439 -105.65 -13.29 39.44
N PHE A 440 -104.33 -13.21 39.54
CA PHE A 440 -103.61 -13.66 40.73
C PHE A 440 -103.31 -12.46 41.65
N ASP A 441 -103.83 -12.49 42.88
CA ASP A 441 -103.68 -11.42 43.88
C ASP A 441 -102.47 -11.62 44.82
N GLY A 442 -101.63 -12.61 44.53
CA GLY A 442 -100.49 -13.02 45.36
C GLY A 442 -100.79 -14.20 46.29
N THR A 443 -102.06 -14.52 46.54
CA THR A 443 -102.49 -15.65 47.39
C THR A 443 -103.51 -16.54 46.69
N ASN A 444 -104.54 -15.94 46.07
CA ASN A 444 -105.66 -16.61 45.42
C ASN A 444 -105.72 -16.29 43.92
N TYR A 445 -106.36 -17.18 43.16
CA TYR A 445 -106.73 -16.95 41.76
C TYR A 445 -108.21 -16.55 41.70
N LEU A 446 -108.47 -15.28 41.40
CA LEU A 446 -109.82 -14.74 41.24
C LEU A 446 -110.31 -15.00 39.81
N GLY A 447 -111.16 -16.00 39.66
CA GLY A 447 -111.59 -16.57 38.38
C GLY A 447 -112.95 -16.09 37.88
N SER A 448 -113.12 -16.05 36.56
CA SER A 448 -114.43 -15.97 35.91
C SER A 448 -114.51 -16.81 34.65
N TRP A 449 -115.63 -17.51 34.48
CA TRP A 449 -115.91 -18.34 33.33
C TRP A 449 -116.46 -17.55 32.14
N LYS A 450 -115.86 -17.81 31.00
CA LYS A 450 -116.31 -17.43 29.67
C LYS A 450 -116.68 -18.73 28.95
N LYS A 451 -117.86 -18.83 28.35
CA LYS A 451 -118.40 -20.10 27.81
C LYS A 451 -119.24 -19.94 26.53
N GLY A 452 -119.49 -21.06 25.83
CA GLY A 452 -120.44 -21.13 24.70
C GLY A 452 -119.81 -21.29 23.30
N TRP A 453 -118.49 -21.26 23.18
CA TRP A 453 -117.79 -21.36 21.89
C TRP A 453 -117.70 -22.81 21.40
N SER A 454 -117.84 -22.98 20.08
CA SER A 454 -117.57 -24.24 19.36
C SER A 454 -116.11 -24.33 18.91
#